data_AF-A0AAP5FY68-F1
#
_entry.id   AF-A0AAP5FY68-F1
#
_cell.length_a   1.000
_cell.length_b   1.000
_cell.length_c   1.000
_cell.angle_alpha   90.00
_cell.angle_beta   90.00
_cell.angle_gamma   90.00
#
_symmetry.space_group_name_H-M   'P 1'
#
loop_
_entity.id
_entity.type
_entity.pdbx_description
1 polymer ?
#
loop_
_entity_poly.entity_id
_entity_poly.type
_entity_poly.pdbx_seq_one_letter_code
_entity_poly.pdbx_strand_id
1 'polypeptide(L)'
;MTNSFTIYTNASHCLNFMIYIQNMYLNQKEKTGNLRFPYIARQFNFSTNFETNFKELWHSLRKQIANERYDLQIFHEENHIFYEKLFDTQLCNEDSFKELICSFKVWWTSIVGQHSLEWSVSEYSTQLYNDLVVYLKQNEIEPLQQLHINLLYEDCVFVKNNTTSYSAILPTKHFFINYRDVVTTLSTCFHVA
;
A
#
# COMPACT_ATOMS: atom_id res chain seq x y z
N MET A 1 28.79 -15.08 -13.91
CA MET A 1 28.34 -14.65 -12.58
C MET A 1 26.84 -14.44 -12.68
N THR A 2 26.05 -15.32 -12.07
CA THR A 2 24.59 -15.22 -12.11
C THR A 2 24.15 -14.15 -11.13
N ASN A 3 24.00 -12.90 -11.59
CA ASN A 3 23.19 -11.92 -10.87
C ASN A 3 21.76 -12.47 -10.89
N SER A 4 21.41 -13.25 -9.86
CA SER A 4 20.06 -13.79 -9.72
C SER A 4 19.14 -12.63 -9.44
N PHE A 5 18.35 -12.24 -10.45
CA PHE A 5 17.19 -11.39 -10.23
C PHE A 5 16.37 -11.98 -9.07
N THR A 6 15.93 -11.14 -8.14
CA THR A 6 15.08 -11.54 -7.03
C THR A 6 13.91 -10.56 -6.90
N ILE A 7 12.78 -11.09 -6.44
CA ILE A 7 11.58 -10.31 -6.16
C ILE A 7 11.30 -10.46 -4.67
N TYR A 8 11.10 -9.35 -3.99
CA TYR A 8 10.63 -9.30 -2.61
C TYR A 8 9.22 -8.73 -2.60
N THR A 9 8.31 -9.42 -1.94
CA THR A 9 6.91 -8.99 -1.82
C THR A 9 6.55 -8.92 -0.35
N ASN A 10 5.94 -7.81 0.07
CA ASN A 10 5.48 -7.59 1.44
C ASN A 10 4.21 -6.74 1.45
N ALA A 11 3.63 -6.53 2.62
CA ALA A 11 2.53 -5.59 2.81
C ALA A 11 2.81 -4.63 3.98
N SER A 12 3.02 -3.35 3.65
CA SER A 12 3.31 -2.30 4.65
C SER A 12 2.11 -2.00 5.55
N HIS A 13 2.37 -1.88 6.85
CA HIS A 13 1.41 -1.42 7.85
C HIS A 13 0.96 0.00 7.56
N CYS A 14 1.90 0.92 7.32
CA CYS A 14 1.60 2.33 7.09
C CYS A 14 0.76 2.54 5.83
N LEU A 15 1.13 1.91 4.71
CA LEU A 15 0.39 2.06 3.45
C LEU A 15 -1.01 1.46 3.56
N ASN A 16 -1.14 0.26 4.13
CA ASN A 16 -2.46 -0.36 4.27
C ASN A 16 -3.32 0.38 5.31
N PHE A 17 -2.73 0.99 6.33
CA PHE A 17 -3.46 1.87 7.24
C PHE A 17 -3.91 3.16 6.55
N MET A 18 -3.11 3.74 5.65
CA MET A 18 -3.55 4.86 4.80
C MET A 18 -4.77 4.45 3.95
N ILE A 19 -4.77 3.27 3.34
CA ILE A 19 -5.93 2.78 2.58
C ILE A 19 -7.14 2.55 3.50
N TYR A 20 -6.93 2.05 4.72
CA TYR A 20 -7.98 1.92 5.75
C TYR A 20 -8.67 3.26 6.03
N ILE A 21 -7.91 4.32 6.29
CA ILE A 21 -8.44 5.68 6.52
C ILE A 21 -9.09 6.23 5.25
N GLN A 22 -8.47 6.06 4.08
CA GLN A 22 -9.00 6.46 2.79
C GLN A 22 -10.41 5.89 2.57
N ASN A 23 -10.59 4.61 2.83
CA ASN A 23 -11.85 3.92 2.58
C ASN A 23 -12.95 4.44 3.52
N MET A 24 -12.63 4.74 4.78
CA MET A 24 -13.57 5.42 5.69
C MET A 24 -13.96 6.81 5.18
N TYR A 25 -12.98 7.61 4.76
CA TYR A 25 -13.22 8.95 4.21
C TYR A 25 -14.16 8.90 2.99
N LEU A 26 -13.92 7.96 2.08
CA LEU A 26 -14.74 7.77 0.89
C LEU A 26 -16.15 7.27 1.26
N ASN A 27 -16.26 6.30 2.17
CA ASN A 27 -17.54 5.76 2.63
C ASN A 27 -18.44 6.83 3.28
N GLN A 28 -17.87 7.80 4.00
CA GLN A 28 -18.64 8.92 4.58
C GLN A 28 -19.19 9.89 3.52
N LYS A 29 -18.60 9.93 2.32
CA LYS A 29 -19.09 10.72 1.18
C LYS A 29 -20.01 9.93 0.25
N GLU A 30 -19.89 8.60 0.25
CA GLU A 30 -20.64 7.69 -0.61
C GLU A 30 -22.11 7.62 -0.15
N LYS A 31 -23.04 7.93 -1.06
CA LYS A 31 -24.50 7.75 -0.82
C LYS A 31 -25.03 6.41 -1.33
N THR A 32 -24.20 5.67 -2.05
CA THR A 32 -24.53 4.45 -2.79
C THR A 32 -23.87 3.22 -2.16
N GLY A 33 -24.47 2.04 -2.33
CA GLY A 33 -24.10 0.81 -1.61
C GLY A 33 -22.72 0.19 -1.92
N ASN A 34 -21.86 0.85 -2.69
CA ASN A 34 -20.50 0.37 -3.01
C ASN A 34 -19.49 0.74 -1.91
N LEU A 35 -19.82 0.38 -0.67
CA LEU A 35 -18.99 0.66 0.49
C LEU A 35 -17.72 -0.19 0.48
N ARG A 36 -16.60 0.42 0.83
CA ARG A 36 -15.30 -0.23 0.92
C ARG A 36 -15.04 -0.74 2.33
N PHE A 37 -14.25 -1.79 2.50
CA PHE A 37 -13.75 -2.15 3.82
C PHE A 37 -12.67 -1.15 4.26
N PRO A 38 -12.65 -0.67 5.52
CA PRO A 38 -13.63 -0.93 6.56
C PRO A 38 -14.89 -0.06 6.38
N TYR A 39 -16.04 -0.64 6.67
CA TYR A 39 -17.25 0.14 6.89
C TYR A 39 -17.42 0.40 8.38
N ILE A 40 -17.35 1.68 8.76
CA ILE A 40 -17.61 2.13 10.13
C ILE A 40 -18.74 3.15 10.07
N ALA A 41 -19.84 2.88 10.76
CA ALA A 41 -21.02 3.76 10.75
C ALA A 41 -20.78 5.10 11.48
N ARG A 42 -19.82 5.12 12.43
CA ARG A 42 -19.41 6.34 13.12
C ARG A 42 -18.78 7.33 12.13
N GLN A 43 -19.19 8.59 12.22
CA GLN A 43 -18.59 9.68 11.47
C GLN A 43 -17.30 10.17 12.14
N PHE A 44 -16.25 10.36 11.36
CA PHE A 44 -14.99 10.97 11.76
C PHE A 44 -14.86 12.37 11.18
N ASN A 45 -14.30 13.28 11.97
CA ASN A 45 -13.95 14.63 11.55
C ASN A 45 -12.60 14.60 10.85
N PHE A 46 -12.62 14.50 9.53
CA PHE A 46 -11.42 14.56 8.70
C PHE A 46 -10.97 15.99 8.47
N SER A 47 -9.66 16.17 8.22
CA SER A 47 -9.11 17.47 7.84
C SER A 47 -9.83 18.03 6.60
N THR A 48 -10.05 19.35 6.58
CA THR A 48 -10.60 20.03 5.40
C THR A 48 -9.73 19.88 4.16
N ASN A 49 -8.42 19.68 4.35
CA ASN A 49 -7.43 19.44 3.29
C ASN A 49 -7.06 17.96 3.14
N PHE A 50 -7.94 17.03 3.53
CA PHE A 50 -7.67 15.59 3.60
C PHE A 50 -6.95 15.04 2.36
N GLU A 51 -7.48 15.27 1.15
CA GLU A 51 -6.92 14.68 -0.07
C GLU A 51 -5.50 15.18 -0.39
N THR A 52 -5.22 16.45 -0.09
CA THR A 52 -3.87 17.03 -0.24
C THR A 52 -2.93 16.45 0.80
N ASN A 53 -3.33 16.45 2.07
CA ASN A 53 -2.53 15.92 3.18
C ASN A 53 -2.26 14.42 3.01
N PHE A 54 -3.23 13.68 2.47
CA PHE A 54 -3.09 12.26 2.14
C PHE A 54 -1.99 12.05 1.10
N LYS A 55 -2.01 12.81 -0.01
CA LYS A 55 -1.00 12.69 -1.07
C LYS A 55 0.40 13.01 -0.54
N GLU A 56 0.54 14.09 0.22
CA GLU A 56 1.82 14.48 0.83
C GLU A 56 2.35 13.38 1.77
N LEU A 57 1.50 12.90 2.67
CA LEU A 57 1.87 11.85 3.62
C LEU A 57 2.22 10.55 2.89
N TRP A 58 1.44 10.16 1.89
CA TRP A 58 1.71 8.97 1.06
C TRP A 58 3.09 9.04 0.40
N HIS A 59 3.43 10.18 -0.21
CA HIS A 59 4.74 10.37 -0.84
C HIS A 59 5.89 10.37 0.16
N SER A 60 5.68 10.88 1.38
CA SER A 60 6.66 10.81 2.47
C SER A 60 6.87 9.36 2.92
N LEU A 61 5.78 8.66 3.24
CA LEU A 61 5.81 7.28 3.73
C LEU A 61 6.47 6.36 2.72
N ARG A 62 6.10 6.44 1.44
CA ARG A 62 6.69 5.63 0.37
C ARG A 62 8.22 5.67 0.34
N LYS A 63 8.82 6.82 0.65
CA LYS A 63 10.29 6.95 0.70
C LYS A 63 10.87 6.32 1.96
N GLN A 64 10.21 6.49 3.10
CA GLN A 64 10.68 6.03 4.41
C GLN A 64 10.56 4.51 4.57
N ILE A 65 9.43 3.94 4.16
CA ILE A 65 9.13 2.50 4.32
C ILE A 65 9.84 1.59 3.31
N ALA A 66 10.70 2.14 2.44
CA ALA A 66 11.63 1.33 1.66
C ALA A 66 12.49 0.43 2.57
N ASN A 67 12.64 0.81 3.85
CA ASN A 67 13.13 -0.04 4.91
C ASN A 67 11.98 -0.40 5.88
N GLU A 68 11.70 -1.70 6.00
CA GLU A 68 10.58 -2.25 6.79
C GLU A 68 10.63 -1.88 8.27
N ARG A 69 11.84 -1.65 8.82
CA ARG A 69 11.98 -1.21 10.21
C ARG A 69 11.27 0.13 10.43
N TYR A 70 11.35 1.04 9.46
CA TYR A 70 10.68 2.33 9.55
C TYR A 70 9.16 2.19 9.38
N ASP A 71 8.67 1.24 8.59
CA ASP A 71 7.23 0.97 8.49
C ASP A 71 6.62 0.62 9.84
N LEU A 72 7.25 -0.30 10.57
CA LEU A 72 6.81 -0.69 11.91
C LEU A 72 7.00 0.44 12.93
N GLN A 73 8.16 1.12 12.93
CA GLN A 73 8.42 2.23 13.83
C GLN A 73 7.38 3.34 13.67
N ILE A 74 7.11 3.75 12.43
CA ILE A 74 6.12 4.80 12.16
C ILE A 74 4.73 4.37 12.63
N PHE A 75 4.34 3.14 12.33
CA PHE A 75 3.01 2.65 12.70
C PHE A 75 2.83 2.45 14.22
N HIS A 76 3.85 1.97 14.92
CA HIS A 76 3.74 1.65 16.34
C HIS A 76 4.07 2.83 17.26
N GLU A 77 5.08 3.64 16.91
CA GLU A 77 5.66 4.66 17.78
C GLU A 77 5.29 6.08 17.31
N GLU A 78 5.17 6.30 16.00
CA GLU A 78 4.97 7.65 15.42
C GLU A 78 3.59 7.84 14.76
N ASN A 79 2.59 7.02 15.11
CA ASN A 79 1.28 7.06 14.44
C ASN A 79 0.47 8.37 14.63
N HIS A 80 0.92 9.26 15.52
CA HIS A 80 0.37 10.61 15.65
C HIS A 80 0.43 11.38 14.32
N ILE A 81 1.39 11.07 13.43
CA ILE A 81 1.48 11.72 12.10
C ILE A 81 0.21 11.52 11.26
N PHE A 82 -0.46 10.35 11.36
CA PHE A 82 -1.70 10.09 10.63
C PHE A 82 -2.83 10.93 11.20
N TYR A 83 -2.89 11.04 12.53
CA TYR A 83 -3.89 11.84 13.23
C TYR A 83 -3.77 13.32 12.86
N GLU A 84 -2.58 13.90 13.02
CA GLU A 84 -2.32 15.32 12.79
C GLU A 84 -2.50 15.73 11.32
N LYS A 85 -2.16 14.84 10.38
CA LYS A 85 -2.28 15.13 8.94
C LYS A 85 -3.69 14.91 8.41
N LEU A 86 -4.40 13.88 8.86
CA LEU A 86 -5.62 13.41 8.19
C LEU A 86 -6.91 13.77 8.93
N PHE A 87 -6.85 14.10 10.22
CA PHE A 87 -8.04 14.41 11.02
C PHE A 87 -8.06 15.89 11.41
N ASP A 88 -9.25 16.39 11.71
CA ASP A 88 -9.40 17.68 12.38
C ASP A 88 -9.10 17.48 13.86
N THR A 89 -7.95 17.96 14.34
CA THR A 89 -7.49 17.73 15.72
C THR A 89 -8.28 18.50 16.77
N GLN A 90 -9.11 19.47 16.37
CA GLN A 90 -10.00 20.19 17.30
C GLN A 90 -11.33 19.46 17.49
N LEU A 91 -11.79 18.75 16.45
CA LEU A 91 -13.10 18.10 16.43
C LEU A 91 -13.04 16.58 16.57
N CYS A 92 -11.93 15.95 16.20
CA CYS A 92 -11.72 14.53 16.39
C CYS A 92 -11.16 14.29 17.80
N ASN A 93 -11.70 13.29 18.51
CA ASN A 93 -11.13 12.88 19.79
C ASN A 93 -9.95 11.94 19.54
N GLU A 94 -8.84 12.15 20.25
CA GLU A 94 -7.66 11.29 20.23
C GLU A 94 -8.01 9.83 20.60
N ASP A 95 -8.94 9.62 21.54
CA ASP A 95 -9.38 8.27 21.91
C ASP A 95 -10.08 7.55 20.74
N SER A 96 -10.83 8.29 19.92
CA SER A 96 -11.45 7.73 18.71
C SER A 96 -10.42 7.34 17.66
N PHE A 97 -9.30 8.09 17.57
CA PHE A 97 -8.18 7.71 16.71
C PHE A 97 -7.43 6.49 17.26
N LYS A 98 -7.24 6.38 18.58
CA LYS A 98 -6.65 5.19 19.22
C LYS A 98 -7.51 3.94 19.00
N GLU A 99 -8.82 4.05 19.11
CA GLU A 99 -9.77 2.98 18.76
C GLU A 99 -9.63 2.57 17.29
N LEU A 100 -9.46 3.54 16.38
CA LEU A 100 -9.25 3.27 14.96
C LEU A 100 -7.96 2.49 14.69
N ILE A 101 -6.84 2.91 15.30
CA ILE A 101 -5.56 2.21 15.23
C ILE A 101 -5.71 0.78 15.77
N CYS A 102 -6.41 0.61 16.90
CA CYS A 102 -6.65 -0.71 17.50
C CYS A 102 -7.48 -1.60 16.56
N SER A 103 -8.55 -1.06 15.97
CA SER A 103 -9.39 -1.76 15.01
C SER A 103 -8.59 -2.26 13.80
N PHE A 104 -7.75 -1.40 13.21
CA PHE A 104 -6.85 -1.83 12.13
C PHE A 104 -5.87 -2.89 12.61
N LYS A 105 -5.21 -2.71 13.77
CA LYS A 105 -4.24 -3.69 14.31
C LYS A 105 -4.85 -5.08 14.49
N VAL A 106 -6.07 -5.16 15.04
CA VAL A 106 -6.75 -6.44 15.27
C VAL A 106 -7.06 -7.13 13.94
N TRP A 107 -7.56 -6.39 12.95
CA TRP A 107 -7.81 -6.96 11.63
C TRP A 107 -6.50 -7.33 10.91
N TRP A 108 -5.53 -6.43 10.88
CA TRP A 108 -4.29 -6.56 10.13
C TRP A 108 -3.42 -7.72 10.61
N THR A 109 -3.33 -7.94 11.93
CA THR A 109 -2.55 -9.04 12.52
C THR A 109 -3.31 -10.38 12.55
N SER A 110 -4.59 -10.38 12.20
CA SER A 110 -5.35 -11.62 12.05
C SER A 110 -4.98 -12.38 10.77
N ILE A 111 -5.41 -13.63 10.66
CA ILE A 111 -5.18 -14.45 9.45
C ILE A 111 -5.78 -13.81 8.19
N VAL A 112 -6.87 -13.04 8.32
CA VAL A 112 -7.57 -12.40 7.18
C VAL A 112 -6.97 -11.05 6.77
N GLY A 113 -6.01 -10.51 7.55
CA GLY A 113 -5.34 -9.25 7.28
C GLY A 113 -4.10 -9.43 6.41
N GLN A 114 -2.94 -9.03 6.94
CA GLN A 114 -1.64 -9.06 6.24
C GLN A 114 -1.34 -10.45 5.67
N HIS A 115 -1.55 -11.49 6.48
CA HIS A 115 -1.19 -12.86 6.11
C HIS A 115 -1.95 -13.33 4.86
N SER A 116 -3.27 -13.15 4.83
CA SER A 116 -4.07 -13.49 3.64
C SER A 116 -3.65 -12.67 2.43
N LEU A 117 -3.31 -11.40 2.62
CA LEU A 117 -2.88 -10.53 1.53
C LEU A 117 -1.60 -11.04 0.86
N GLU A 118 -0.57 -11.33 1.66
CA GLU A 118 0.72 -11.82 1.17
C GLU A 118 0.59 -13.21 0.54
N TRP A 119 -0.18 -14.11 1.15
CA TRP A 119 -0.41 -15.45 0.59
C TRP A 119 -1.24 -15.44 -0.69
N SER A 120 -2.16 -14.49 -0.84
CA SER A 120 -3.05 -14.42 -2.01
C SER A 120 -2.27 -14.30 -3.33
N VAL A 121 -1.10 -13.67 -3.33
CA VAL A 121 -0.27 -13.49 -4.53
C VAL A 121 0.83 -14.54 -4.67
N SER A 122 0.97 -15.45 -3.69
CA SER A 122 2.05 -16.46 -3.68
C SER A 122 2.01 -17.36 -4.92
N GLU A 123 0.82 -17.75 -5.38
CA GLU A 123 0.62 -18.57 -6.59
C GLU A 123 1.16 -17.91 -7.87
N TYR A 124 1.14 -16.57 -7.93
CA TYR A 124 1.65 -15.81 -9.06
C TYR A 124 3.17 -15.65 -9.04
N SER A 125 3.84 -15.99 -7.94
CA SER A 125 5.27 -15.64 -7.73
C SER A 125 6.18 -16.24 -8.78
N THR A 126 6.01 -17.53 -9.12
CA THR A 126 6.81 -18.19 -10.15
C THR A 126 6.50 -17.65 -11.54
N GLN A 127 5.23 -17.41 -11.84
CA GLN A 127 4.81 -16.87 -13.13
C GLN A 127 5.39 -15.46 -13.33
N LEU A 128 5.22 -14.59 -12.32
CA LEU A 128 5.72 -13.23 -12.32
C LEU A 128 7.23 -13.18 -12.52
N TYR A 129 7.95 -14.03 -11.80
CA TYR A 129 9.39 -14.16 -11.95
C TYR A 129 9.78 -14.49 -13.40
N ASN A 130 9.17 -15.53 -13.97
CA ASN A 130 9.49 -15.97 -15.33
C ASN A 130 9.18 -14.89 -16.37
N ASP A 131 8.03 -14.23 -16.24
CA ASP A 131 7.61 -13.17 -17.17
C ASP A 131 8.55 -11.97 -17.13
N LEU A 132 8.97 -11.55 -15.93
CA LEU A 132 9.94 -10.45 -15.78
C LEU A 132 11.34 -10.84 -16.24
N VAL A 133 11.79 -12.09 -16.03
CA VAL A 133 13.08 -12.57 -16.55
C VAL A 133 13.09 -12.57 -18.08
N VAL A 134 11.99 -12.97 -18.72
CA VAL A 134 11.86 -12.89 -20.19
C VAL A 134 11.99 -11.44 -20.64
N TYR A 135 11.29 -10.52 -19.98
CA TYR A 135 11.36 -9.08 -20.28
C TYR A 135 12.79 -8.53 -20.14
N LEU A 136 13.48 -8.82 -19.03
CA LEU A 136 14.85 -8.36 -18.78
C LEU A 136 15.81 -8.85 -19.86
N LYS A 137 15.71 -10.13 -20.25
CA LYS A 137 16.53 -10.71 -21.32
C LYS A 137 16.28 -10.08 -22.69
N GLN A 138 15.01 -9.85 -23.03
CA GLN A 138 14.63 -9.26 -24.33
C GLN A 138 15.09 -7.80 -24.48
N ASN A 139 15.21 -7.08 -23.37
CA ASN A 139 15.63 -5.67 -23.36
C ASN A 139 17.10 -5.51 -22.95
N GLU A 140 17.85 -6.60 -22.82
CA GLU A 140 19.27 -6.61 -22.42
C GLU A 140 19.53 -5.84 -21.10
N ILE A 141 18.57 -5.90 -20.17
CA ILE A 141 18.65 -5.21 -18.87
C ILE A 141 19.29 -6.15 -17.84
N GLU A 142 20.41 -5.75 -17.28
CA GLU A 142 20.97 -6.41 -16.11
C GLU A 142 20.29 -5.92 -14.82
N PRO A 143 19.73 -6.82 -13.99
CA PRO A 143 19.11 -6.44 -12.74
C PRO A 143 20.17 -5.92 -11.76
N LEU A 144 20.05 -4.64 -11.38
CA LEU A 144 20.97 -3.95 -10.48
C LEU A 144 20.67 -4.24 -9.00
N GLN A 145 19.41 -4.49 -8.68
CA GLN A 145 18.93 -4.73 -7.32
C GLN A 145 17.68 -5.61 -7.30
N GLN A 146 17.27 -6.00 -6.10
CA GLN A 146 16.02 -6.72 -5.86
C GLN A 146 14.81 -5.85 -6.22
N LEU A 147 13.80 -6.42 -6.87
CA LEU A 147 12.52 -5.73 -7.09
C LEU A 147 11.65 -5.85 -5.85
N HIS A 148 11.27 -4.73 -5.24
CA HIS A 148 10.40 -4.67 -4.06
C HIS A 148 8.95 -4.35 -4.44
N ILE A 149 8.00 -5.21 -4.07
CA ILE A 149 6.57 -5.04 -4.32
C ILE A 149 5.84 -4.92 -2.99
N ASN A 150 5.29 -3.75 -2.71
CA ASN A 150 4.39 -3.54 -1.57
C ASN A 150 2.95 -3.76 -2.00
N LEU A 151 2.26 -4.69 -1.33
CA LEU A 151 0.88 -5.04 -1.60
C LEU A 151 -0.08 -4.13 -0.82
N LEU A 152 -1.16 -3.72 -1.50
CA LEU A 152 -2.32 -3.09 -0.88
C LEU A 152 -3.51 -4.03 -0.90
N TYR A 153 -4.30 -4.03 0.17
CA TYR A 153 -5.56 -4.79 0.20
C TYR A 153 -6.65 -4.19 -0.71
N GLU A 154 -6.56 -2.90 -1.03
CA GLU A 154 -7.51 -2.19 -1.89
C GLU A 154 -6.80 -1.04 -2.63
N ASP A 155 -7.47 -0.46 -3.63
CA ASP A 155 -6.92 0.65 -4.42
C ASP A 155 -6.57 1.90 -3.60
N CYS A 156 -5.42 2.49 -3.93
CA CYS A 156 -5.13 3.88 -3.61
C CYS A 156 -5.84 4.80 -4.62
N VAL A 157 -6.88 5.51 -4.20
CA VAL A 157 -7.71 6.37 -5.06
C VAL A 157 -7.05 7.73 -5.31
N PHE A 158 -6.35 8.26 -4.30
CA PHE A 158 -5.85 9.64 -4.34
C PHE A 158 -4.47 9.79 -4.99
N VAL A 159 -3.67 8.72 -5.07
CA VAL A 159 -2.30 8.77 -5.63
C VAL A 159 -2.19 7.84 -6.83
N LYS A 160 -1.75 8.41 -7.94
CA LYS A 160 -1.37 7.67 -9.16
C LYS A 160 0.15 7.47 -9.19
N ASN A 161 0.61 6.51 -9.99
CA ASN A 161 2.04 6.24 -10.25
C ASN A 161 2.83 5.84 -9.00
N ASN A 162 2.57 4.63 -8.50
CA ASN A 162 3.27 4.06 -7.36
C ASN A 162 4.49 3.21 -7.73
N THR A 163 5.13 3.49 -8.87
CA THR A 163 6.35 2.82 -9.34
C THR A 163 7.57 3.73 -9.27
N THR A 164 8.70 3.18 -8.84
CA THR A 164 10.03 3.79 -8.72
C THR A 164 11.06 2.78 -9.18
N SER A 165 12.33 3.18 -9.28
CA SER A 165 13.44 2.27 -9.55
C SER A 165 13.38 1.04 -8.65
N TYR A 166 13.17 -0.14 -9.24
CA TYR A 166 13.03 -1.44 -8.56
C TYR A 166 12.05 -1.47 -7.38
N SER A 167 11.02 -0.63 -7.38
CA SER A 167 10.00 -0.66 -6.34
C SER A 167 8.63 -0.30 -6.89
N ALA A 168 7.61 -1.05 -6.49
CA ALA A 168 6.22 -0.78 -6.84
C ALA A 168 5.29 -0.97 -5.64
N ILE A 169 4.21 -0.20 -5.59
CA ILE A 169 3.08 -0.43 -4.68
C ILE A 169 1.87 -0.78 -5.54
N LEU A 170 1.28 -1.95 -5.33
CA LEU A 170 0.21 -2.49 -6.15
C LEU A 170 -0.94 -3.06 -5.29
N PRO A 171 -2.20 -2.80 -5.63
CA PRO A 171 -3.31 -3.50 -5.02
C PRO A 171 -3.34 -4.97 -5.48
N THR A 172 -3.58 -5.88 -4.55
CA THR A 172 -3.56 -7.33 -4.82
C THR A 172 -4.56 -7.76 -5.87
N LYS A 173 -5.70 -7.08 -5.98
CA LYS A 173 -6.70 -7.37 -7.02
C LYS A 173 -6.15 -7.33 -8.44
N HIS A 174 -5.07 -6.58 -8.70
CA HIS A 174 -4.45 -6.53 -10.02
C HIS A 174 -3.87 -7.89 -10.42
N PHE A 175 -3.37 -8.68 -9.46
CA PHE A 175 -2.87 -10.02 -9.74
C PHE A 175 -3.99 -10.96 -10.21
N PHE A 176 -5.21 -10.81 -9.70
CA PHE A 176 -6.35 -11.68 -10.03
C PHE A 176 -7.12 -11.24 -11.27
N ILE A 177 -7.33 -9.93 -11.43
CA ILE A 177 -8.24 -9.40 -12.45
C ILE A 177 -7.45 -8.97 -13.70
N ASN A 178 -6.20 -8.54 -13.53
CA ASN A 178 -5.45 -7.88 -14.60
C ASN A 178 -3.94 -8.14 -14.52
N TYR A 179 -3.57 -9.42 -14.46
CA TYR A 179 -2.18 -9.84 -14.29
C TYR A 179 -1.22 -9.27 -15.36
N ARG A 180 -1.68 -9.10 -16.60
CA ARG A 180 -0.84 -8.51 -17.67
C ARG A 180 -0.39 -7.09 -17.33
N ASP A 181 -1.28 -6.29 -16.76
CA ASP A 181 -0.97 -4.93 -16.35
C ASP A 181 0.01 -4.90 -15.16
N VAL A 182 0.01 -5.95 -14.31
CA VAL A 182 1.03 -6.12 -13.27
C VAL A 182 2.42 -6.24 -13.90
N VAL A 183 2.59 -7.13 -14.87
CA VAL A 183 3.87 -7.32 -15.57
C VAL A 183 4.30 -6.02 -16.26
N THR A 184 3.41 -5.37 -17.01
CA THR A 184 3.70 -4.09 -17.68
C THR A 184 4.09 -3.01 -16.69
N THR A 185 3.38 -2.89 -15.56
CA THR A 185 3.68 -1.89 -14.53
C THR A 185 5.06 -2.15 -13.92
N LEU A 186 5.37 -3.39 -13.56
CA LEU A 186 6.65 -3.76 -12.94
C LEU A 186 7.82 -3.63 -13.93
N SER A 187 7.61 -3.87 -15.22
CA SER A 187 8.61 -3.62 -16.27
C SER A 187 9.09 -2.17 -16.32
N THR A 188 8.23 -1.19 -15.94
CA THR A 188 8.63 0.22 -15.86
C THR A 188 9.64 0.49 -14.76
N CYS A 189 9.66 -0.31 -13.68
CA CYS A 189 10.57 -0.13 -12.54
C CYS A 189 12.05 -0.31 -12.90
N PHE A 190 12.36 -0.92 -14.05
CA PHE A 190 13.73 -1.13 -14.50
C PHE A 190 14.28 0.03 -15.35
N HIS A 191 13.41 0.91 -15.85
CA HIS A 191 13.78 2.05 -16.70
C HIS A 191 13.83 3.38 -15.96
N VAL A 192 13.26 3.43 -14.74
CA VAL A 192 13.29 4.61 -13.88
C VAL A 192 14.65 4.65 -13.19
N ALA A 193 15.60 5.41 -13.76
CA ALA A 193 16.86 5.77 -13.14
C ALA A 193 16.70 7.05 -12.30
#